data_AF-A0A944HE21-F1
#
_entry.id   AF-A0A944HE21-F1
#
_cell.length_a   1.000
_cell.length_b   1.000
_cell.length_c   1.000
_cell.angle_alpha   90.00
_cell.angle_beta   90.00
_cell.angle_gamma   90.00
#
_symmetry.space_group_name_H-M   'P 1'
#
loop_
_entity.id
_entity.type
_entity.pdbx_description
1 polymer ?
#
loop_
_entity_poly.entity_id
_entity_poly.type
_entity_poly.pdbx_seq_one_letter_code
_entity_poly.pdbx_strand_id
1 'polypeptide(L)'
;MRVIQELHQYEDELRPAPPSPAHIWEDGKWLLDEENAAELLRIEGERLCAKVDAVADSARRALVGDPFRAMEYQQAALEAQAFKDEGYPKKSVPLAVSAWVIKGRTARQAADQILAKAAECDSNLLMLREWRLKAKAQIRGHIAKNAIELANQTSDDAISALSQLRSSL
;
A
#
# COMPACT_ATOMS: atom_id res chain seq x y z
N MET A 1 -23.84 49.87 -1.31
CA MET A 1 -22.36 49.84 -1.28
C MET A 1 -21.95 48.61 -0.48
N ARG A 2 -21.32 47.61 -1.10
CA ARG A 2 -20.78 46.44 -0.40
C ARG A 2 -19.28 46.42 -0.65
N VAL A 3 -18.52 46.97 0.29
CA VAL A 3 -17.08 46.73 0.38
C VAL A 3 -16.91 45.86 1.63
N ILE A 4 -16.62 44.58 1.42
CA ILE A 4 -16.06 43.74 2.46
C ILE A 4 -14.78 43.18 1.86
N GLN A 5 -13.69 43.96 1.95
CA GLN A 5 -12.36 43.37 1.89
C GLN A 5 -12.13 42.78 3.28
N GLU A 6 -12.20 41.45 3.40
CA GLU A 6 -11.73 40.76 4.59
C GLU A 6 -10.20 40.86 4.62
N LEU A 7 -9.72 41.96 5.21
CA LEU A 7 -8.32 42.19 5.48
C LEU A 7 -7.94 41.42 6.73
N HIS A 8 -6.93 40.59 6.62
CA HIS A 8 -6.32 39.86 7.71
C HIS A 8 -5.06 40.59 8.16
N GLN A 9 -4.82 40.62 9.46
CA GLN A 9 -3.58 41.17 10.02
C GLN A 9 -2.47 40.14 9.90
N TYR A 10 -1.41 40.48 9.16
CA TYR A 10 -0.18 39.71 9.07
C TYR A 10 0.97 40.60 9.55
N GLU A 11 1.54 40.25 10.69
CA GLU A 11 2.56 41.07 11.37
C GLU A 11 2.08 42.53 11.50
N ASP A 12 2.72 43.47 10.80
CA ASP A 12 2.42 44.90 10.87
C ASP A 12 1.59 45.43 9.67
N GLU A 13 1.05 44.54 8.81
CA GLU A 13 0.32 44.92 7.60
C GLU A 13 -1.05 44.22 7.47
N LEU A 14 -2.06 44.97 7.03
CA LEU A 14 -3.38 44.44 6.68
C LEU A 14 -3.41 44.03 5.21
N ARG A 15 -3.70 42.75 4.95
CA ARG A 15 -3.65 42.17 3.60
C ARG A 15 -4.90 41.29 3.33
N PRO A 16 -5.41 41.21 2.09
CA PRO A 16 -6.43 40.22 1.74
C PRO A 16 -5.93 38.80 2.00
N ALA A 17 -6.83 37.83 2.20
CA ALA A 17 -6.43 36.41 2.30
C ALA A 17 -5.63 35.96 1.05
N PRO A 18 -4.59 35.12 1.21
CA PRO A 18 -3.87 34.55 0.07
C PRO A 18 -4.81 33.66 -0.77
N PRO A 19 -4.69 33.66 -2.11
CA PRO A 19 -5.45 32.76 -2.97
C PRO A 19 -5.15 31.28 -2.68
N SER A 20 -3.91 30.96 -2.30
CA SER A 20 -3.49 29.63 -1.86
C SER A 20 -2.19 29.72 -1.04
N PRO A 21 -1.79 28.64 -0.34
CA PRO A 21 -0.50 28.59 0.36
C PRO A 21 0.74 28.72 -0.55
N ALA A 22 0.57 28.63 -1.88
CA ALA A 22 1.65 28.83 -2.84
C ALA A 22 1.91 30.32 -3.13
N HIS A 23 1.07 31.23 -2.64
CA HIS A 23 1.22 32.66 -2.93
C HIS A 23 1.98 33.38 -1.82
N ILE A 24 2.89 34.26 -2.21
CA ILE A 24 3.63 35.16 -1.33
C ILE A 24 3.16 36.60 -1.54
N TRP A 25 3.24 37.42 -0.50
CA TRP A 25 2.86 38.84 -0.56
C TRP A 25 4.09 39.69 -0.85
N GLU A 26 4.11 40.30 -2.03
CA GLU A 26 5.19 41.20 -2.46
C GLU A 26 4.60 42.44 -3.13
N ASP A 27 5.15 43.61 -2.81
CA ASP A 27 4.76 44.91 -3.39
C ASP A 27 3.23 45.15 -3.42
N GLY A 28 2.54 44.77 -2.35
CA GLY A 28 1.11 44.99 -2.18
C GLY A 28 0.22 44.04 -3.02
N LYS A 29 0.77 42.92 -3.52
CA LYS A 29 0.05 41.93 -4.33
C LYS A 29 0.43 40.51 -3.95
N TRP A 30 -0.50 39.59 -4.18
CA TRP A 30 -0.23 38.15 -4.12
C TRP A 30 0.44 37.70 -5.42
N LEU A 31 1.65 37.16 -5.32
CA LEU A 31 2.38 36.53 -6.42
C LEU A 31 2.48 35.03 -6.18
N LEU A 32 2.32 34.24 -7.24
CA LEU A 32 2.52 32.80 -7.16
C LEU A 32 4.02 32.52 -7.02
N ASP A 33 4.41 31.84 -5.94
CA ASP A 33 5.75 31.34 -5.76
C ASP A 33 5.85 29.91 -6.33
N GLU A 34 6.63 29.75 -7.39
CA GLU A 34 6.72 28.48 -8.13
C GLU A 34 7.38 27.38 -7.28
N GLU A 35 8.29 27.74 -6.37
CA GLU A 35 8.96 26.79 -5.48
C GLU A 35 7.98 26.22 -4.45
N ASN A 36 7.21 27.09 -3.79
CA ASN A 36 6.13 26.70 -2.87
C ASN A 36 5.05 25.90 -3.59
N ALA A 37 4.68 26.29 -4.81
CA ALA A 37 3.72 25.53 -5.61
C ALA A 37 4.23 24.11 -5.92
N ALA A 38 5.49 23.97 -6.32
CA ALA A 38 6.11 22.68 -6.61
C ALA A 38 6.24 21.82 -5.34
N GLU A 39 6.58 22.42 -4.20
CA GLU A 39 6.70 21.73 -2.93
C GLU A 39 5.34 21.23 -2.41
N LEU A 40 4.30 22.05 -2.49
CA LEU A 40 2.93 21.63 -2.13
C LEU A 40 2.47 20.45 -2.99
N LEU A 41 2.80 20.48 -4.29
CA LEU A 41 2.48 19.40 -5.20
C LEU A 41 3.25 18.11 -4.86
N ARG A 42 4.53 18.22 -4.49
CA ARG A 42 5.34 17.09 -4.02
C ARG A 42 4.75 16.46 -2.76
N ILE A 43 4.42 17.28 -1.77
CA ILE A 43 3.76 16.87 -0.52
C ILE A 43 2.44 16.14 -0.81
N GLU A 44 1.64 16.67 -1.72
CA GLU A 44 0.37 16.03 -2.09
C GLU A 44 0.59 14.66 -2.76
N GLY A 45 1.59 14.55 -3.65
CA GLY A 45 2.01 13.26 -4.21
C GLY A 45 2.42 12.24 -3.17
N GLU A 46 3.15 12.66 -2.13
CA GLU A 46 3.54 11.80 -1.01
C GLU A 46 2.33 11.37 -0.17
N ARG A 47 1.40 12.30 0.08
CA ARG A 47 0.14 12.02 0.78
C ARG A 47 -0.70 10.98 0.04
N LEU A 48 -0.84 11.09 -1.28
CA LEU A 48 -1.54 10.10 -2.11
C LEU A 48 -0.85 8.73 -2.07
N CYS A 49 0.49 8.70 -2.19
CA CYS A 49 1.25 7.47 -2.03
C CYS A 49 1.03 6.81 -0.64
N ALA A 50 1.00 7.61 0.42
CA ALA A 50 0.78 7.12 1.78
C ALA A 50 -0.62 6.51 1.97
N LYS A 51 -1.66 7.08 1.34
CA LYS A 51 -3.01 6.49 1.32
C LYS A 51 -3.01 5.10 0.67
N VAL A 52 -2.37 4.96 -0.48
CA VAL A 52 -2.24 3.67 -1.18
C VAL A 52 -1.50 2.66 -0.31
N ASP A 53 -0.40 3.07 0.32
CA ASP A 53 0.37 2.21 1.24
C ASP A 53 -0.50 1.76 2.43
N ALA A 54 -1.28 2.65 3.05
CA ALA A 54 -2.15 2.30 4.18
C ALA A 54 -3.21 1.25 3.83
N VAL A 55 -3.83 1.36 2.65
CA VAL A 55 -4.82 0.38 2.18
C VAL A 55 -4.16 -0.94 1.81
N ALA A 56 -3.01 -0.91 1.14
CA ALA A 56 -2.23 -2.12 0.83
C ALA A 56 -1.77 -2.86 2.10
N ASP A 57 -1.39 -2.12 3.14
CA ASP A 57 -1.00 -2.68 4.44
C ASP A 57 -2.21 -3.28 5.18
N SER A 58 -3.38 -2.64 5.09
CA SER A 58 -4.62 -3.24 5.59
C SER A 58 -4.96 -4.53 4.87
N ALA A 59 -4.82 -4.59 3.55
CA ALA A 59 -5.05 -5.80 2.76
C ALA A 59 -4.05 -6.90 3.14
N ARG A 60 -2.77 -6.55 3.32
CA ARG A 60 -1.73 -7.49 3.77
C ARG A 60 -2.07 -8.10 5.13
N ARG A 61 -2.49 -7.28 6.10
CA ARG A 61 -2.90 -7.77 7.43
C ARG A 61 -4.10 -8.70 7.37
N ALA A 62 -5.08 -8.42 6.50
CA ALA A 62 -6.21 -9.31 6.29
C ALA A 62 -5.78 -10.65 5.66
N LEU A 63 -4.87 -10.60 4.68
CA LEU A 63 -4.35 -11.78 3.98
C LEU A 63 -3.57 -12.72 4.90
N VAL A 64 -2.59 -12.19 5.65
CA VAL A 64 -1.67 -13.01 6.45
C VAL A 64 -2.20 -13.30 7.85
N GLY A 65 -3.14 -12.49 8.34
CA GLY A 65 -3.68 -12.58 9.68
C GLY A 65 -2.63 -12.29 10.76
N ASP A 66 -2.54 -13.19 11.73
CA ASP A 66 -1.59 -13.09 12.85
C ASP A 66 -0.13 -13.29 12.38
N PRO A 67 0.79 -12.35 12.67
CA PRO A 67 2.17 -12.45 12.21
C PRO A 67 2.93 -13.67 12.74
N PHE A 68 2.68 -14.11 13.98
CA PHE A 68 3.35 -15.28 14.54
C PHE A 68 2.87 -16.56 13.86
N ARG A 69 1.56 -16.66 13.60
CA ARG A 69 0.99 -17.76 12.80
C ARG A 69 1.53 -17.77 11.37
N ALA A 70 1.72 -16.60 10.75
CA ALA A 70 2.34 -16.52 9.43
C ALA A 70 3.77 -17.08 9.44
N MET A 71 4.56 -16.83 10.50
CA MET A 71 5.89 -17.42 10.67
C MET A 71 5.82 -18.95 10.84
N GLU A 72 4.85 -19.46 11.59
CA GLU A 72 4.62 -20.91 11.72
C GLU A 72 4.31 -21.56 10.38
N TYR A 73 3.45 -20.93 9.56
CA TYR A 73 3.12 -21.42 8.21
C TYR A 73 4.31 -21.37 7.27
N GLN A 74 5.14 -20.32 7.35
CA GLN A 74 6.38 -20.24 6.57
C GLN A 74 7.34 -21.37 6.95
N GLN A 75 7.52 -21.63 8.25
CA GLN A 75 8.36 -22.72 8.72
C GLN A 75 7.82 -24.09 8.26
N ALA A 76 6.49 -24.30 8.34
CA ALA A 76 5.86 -25.50 7.84
C ALA A 76 6.06 -25.71 6.33
N ALA A 77 6.04 -24.62 5.54
CA ALA A 77 6.31 -24.68 4.10
C ALA A 77 7.76 -25.08 3.80
N LEU A 78 8.74 -24.58 4.55
CA LEU A 78 10.14 -24.99 4.43
C LEU A 78 10.32 -26.48 4.73
N GLU A 79 9.73 -26.97 5.82
CA GLU A 79 9.78 -28.39 6.18
C GLU A 79 9.05 -29.29 5.17
N ALA A 80 7.90 -28.85 4.66
CA ALA A 80 7.17 -29.57 3.62
C ALA A 80 7.94 -29.63 2.31
N GLN A 81 8.67 -28.56 1.94
CA GLN A 81 9.50 -28.52 0.75
C GLN A 81 10.68 -29.50 0.88
N ALA A 82 11.40 -29.49 2.01
CA ALA A 82 12.47 -30.44 2.27
C ALA A 82 11.97 -31.90 2.22
N PHE A 83 10.82 -32.18 2.82
CA PHE A 83 10.19 -33.50 2.77
C PHE A 83 9.85 -33.95 1.35
N LYS A 84 9.38 -33.01 0.51
CA LYS A 84 9.10 -33.26 -0.91
C LYS A 84 10.39 -33.50 -1.71
N ASP A 85 11.43 -32.72 -1.47
CA ASP A 85 12.71 -32.82 -2.16
C ASP A 85 13.42 -34.15 -1.86
N GLU A 86 13.23 -34.71 -0.66
CA GLU A 86 13.68 -36.06 -0.28
C GLU A 86 12.80 -37.20 -0.84
N GLY A 87 11.77 -36.89 -1.63
CA GLY A 87 10.88 -37.89 -2.24
C GLY A 87 9.79 -38.43 -1.30
N TYR A 88 9.45 -37.69 -0.24
CA TYR A 88 8.43 -38.03 0.77
C TYR A 88 8.75 -39.31 1.57
N PRO A 89 9.88 -39.36 2.31
CA PRO A 89 10.30 -40.55 3.05
C PRO A 89 9.30 -40.96 4.16
N LYS A 90 8.76 -42.19 4.09
CA LYS A 90 7.75 -42.67 5.05
C LYS A 90 8.20 -42.71 6.52
N LYS A 91 9.50 -42.83 6.78
CA LYS A 91 10.07 -42.99 8.12
C LYS A 91 10.54 -41.67 8.76
N SER A 92 10.54 -40.58 7.99
CA SER A 92 11.06 -39.27 8.43
C SER A 92 10.12 -38.16 7.96
N VAL A 93 8.89 -38.19 8.48
CA VAL A 93 7.89 -37.15 8.20
C VAL A 93 8.10 -36.00 9.17
N PRO A 94 8.30 -34.75 8.72
CA PRO A 94 8.43 -33.59 9.60
C PRO A 94 7.21 -33.41 10.52
N LEU A 95 7.43 -32.80 11.68
CA LEU A 95 6.35 -32.56 12.65
C LEU A 95 5.29 -31.61 12.08
N ALA A 96 5.69 -30.56 11.36
CA ALA A 96 4.75 -29.63 10.73
C ALA A 96 3.82 -30.34 9.71
N VAL A 97 4.37 -31.24 8.90
CA VAL A 97 3.60 -32.05 7.95
C VAL A 97 2.69 -33.02 8.70
N SER A 98 3.20 -33.68 9.74
CA SER A 98 2.46 -34.64 10.56
C SER A 98 1.27 -34.00 11.29
N ALA A 99 1.43 -32.78 11.80
CA ALA A 99 0.35 -32.02 12.43
C ALA A 99 -0.82 -31.73 11.46
N TRP A 100 -0.55 -31.70 10.15
CA TRP A 100 -1.55 -31.52 9.10
C TRP A 100 -2.11 -32.84 8.54
N VAL A 101 -1.62 -34.00 9.00
CA VAL A 101 -2.17 -35.33 8.71
C VAL A 101 -3.47 -35.57 9.50
N ILE A 102 -4.48 -34.74 9.21
CA ILE A 102 -5.82 -34.83 9.79
C ILE A 102 -6.83 -35.34 8.75
N LYS A 103 -7.84 -36.09 9.23
CA LYS A 103 -8.97 -36.60 8.42
C LYS A 103 -8.57 -37.54 7.26
N GLY A 104 -7.61 -38.45 7.49
CA GLY A 104 -7.24 -39.48 6.50
C GLY A 104 -6.32 -39.02 5.37
N ARG A 105 -5.78 -37.80 5.45
CA ARG A 105 -4.72 -37.33 4.52
C ARG A 105 -3.44 -38.13 4.73
N THR A 106 -2.72 -38.43 3.65
CA THR A 106 -1.35 -38.93 3.73
C THR A 106 -0.37 -37.78 4.02
N ALA A 107 0.83 -38.11 4.51
CA ALA A 107 1.90 -37.12 4.70
C ALA A 107 2.25 -36.37 3.40
N ARG A 108 2.24 -37.07 2.26
CA ARG A 108 2.42 -36.44 0.93
C ARG A 108 1.34 -35.41 0.63
N GLN A 109 0.07 -35.78 0.78
CA GLN A 109 -1.05 -34.86 0.56
C GLN A 109 -1.01 -33.67 1.53
N ALA A 110 -0.62 -33.89 2.78
CA ALA A 110 -0.45 -32.82 3.76
C ALA A 110 0.65 -31.84 3.32
N ALA A 111 1.83 -32.34 2.95
CA ALA A 111 2.94 -31.51 2.46
C ALA A 111 2.55 -30.74 1.19
N ASP A 112 1.93 -31.39 0.22
CA ASP A 112 1.49 -30.73 -1.03
C ASP A 112 0.45 -29.64 -0.77
N GLN A 113 -0.46 -29.84 0.18
CA GLN A 113 -1.44 -28.81 0.58
C GLN A 113 -0.79 -27.63 1.31
N ILE A 114 0.19 -27.88 2.19
CA ILE A 114 0.96 -26.82 2.84
C ILE A 114 1.67 -25.97 1.78
N LEU A 115 2.35 -26.61 0.82
CA LEU A 115 3.06 -25.93 -0.25
C LEU A 115 2.11 -25.15 -1.17
N ALA A 116 0.95 -25.72 -1.52
CA ALA A 116 -0.04 -25.03 -2.34
C ALA A 116 -0.57 -23.76 -1.66
N LYS A 117 -0.87 -23.84 -0.35
CA LYS A 117 -1.30 -22.68 0.44
C LYS A 117 -0.22 -21.62 0.58
N ALA A 118 1.03 -22.03 0.78
CA ALA A 118 2.16 -21.11 0.85
C ALA A 118 2.33 -20.36 -0.48
N ALA A 119 2.28 -21.07 -1.61
CA ALA A 119 2.39 -20.48 -2.94
C ALA A 119 1.22 -19.51 -3.25
N GLU A 120 0.00 -19.84 -2.84
CA GLU A 120 -1.16 -18.95 -2.96
C GLU A 120 -0.97 -17.65 -2.16
N CYS A 121 -0.54 -17.78 -0.90
CA CYS A 121 -0.26 -16.63 -0.04
C CYS A 121 0.84 -15.73 -0.63
N ASP A 122 1.95 -16.33 -1.08
CA ASP A 122 3.07 -15.61 -1.69
C ASP A 122 2.64 -14.89 -2.98
N SER A 123 1.85 -15.55 -3.83
CA SER A 123 1.30 -14.94 -5.04
C SER A 123 0.45 -13.70 -4.71
N ASN A 124 -0.45 -13.81 -3.72
CA ASN A 124 -1.30 -12.70 -3.30
C ASN A 124 -0.47 -11.53 -2.71
N LEU A 125 0.57 -11.83 -1.92
CA LEU A 125 1.49 -10.83 -1.40
C LEU A 125 2.28 -10.10 -2.50
N LEU A 126 2.72 -10.84 -3.52
CA LEU A 126 3.41 -10.27 -4.68
C LEU A 126 2.48 -9.38 -5.50
N MET A 127 1.24 -9.80 -5.76
CA MET A 127 0.24 -8.98 -6.44
C MET A 127 -0.04 -7.67 -5.70
N LEU A 128 -0.23 -7.73 -4.37
CA LEU A 128 -0.39 -6.54 -3.53
C LEU A 128 0.81 -5.59 -3.65
N ARG A 129 2.03 -6.15 -3.65
CA ARG A 129 3.26 -5.37 -3.79
C ARG A 129 3.33 -4.69 -5.16
N GLU A 130 3.03 -5.42 -6.23
CA GLU A 130 3.09 -4.91 -7.60
C GLU A 130 2.12 -3.75 -7.79
N TRP A 131 0.85 -3.91 -7.40
CA TRP A 131 -0.17 -2.87 -7.55
C TRP A 131 0.19 -1.60 -6.79
N ARG A 132 0.65 -1.73 -5.55
CA ARG A 132 1.09 -0.60 -4.72
C ARG A 132 2.27 0.14 -5.36
N LEU A 133 3.27 -0.58 -5.85
CA LEU A 133 4.44 0.05 -6.47
C LEU A 133 4.09 0.72 -7.79
N LYS A 134 3.26 0.08 -8.62
CA LYS A 134 2.77 0.64 -9.88
C LYS A 134 2.00 1.94 -9.67
N ALA A 135 1.04 1.94 -8.74
CA ALA A 135 0.26 3.13 -8.41
C ALA A 135 1.16 4.28 -7.94
N LYS A 136 2.12 4.01 -7.05
CA LYS A 136 3.07 5.04 -6.57
C LYS A 136 3.92 5.62 -7.70
N ALA A 137 4.39 4.78 -8.62
CA ALA A 137 5.15 5.25 -9.78
C ALA A 137 4.29 6.15 -10.69
N GLN A 138 3.04 5.77 -10.94
CA GLN A 138 2.10 6.56 -11.74
C GLN A 138 1.73 7.89 -11.08
N ILE A 139 1.39 7.89 -9.78
CA ILE A 139 1.11 9.11 -9.00
C ILE A 139 2.27 10.09 -9.10
N ARG A 140 3.51 9.63 -8.83
CA ARG A 140 4.71 10.47 -8.94
C ARG A 140 4.93 10.99 -10.36
N GLY A 141 4.66 10.17 -11.36
CA GLY A 141 4.71 10.58 -12.76
C GLY A 141 3.69 11.65 -13.15
N HIS A 142 2.49 11.62 -12.56
CA HIS A 142 1.47 12.66 -12.75
C HIS A 142 1.83 13.96 -12.03
N ILE A 143 2.33 13.86 -10.80
CA ILE A 143 2.83 15.00 -10.02
C ILE A 143 3.99 15.70 -10.74
N ALA A 144 4.96 14.95 -11.29
CA ALA A 144 6.06 15.54 -12.07
C ALA A 144 5.60 16.30 -13.33
N LYS A 145 4.35 16.07 -13.79
CA LYS A 145 3.73 16.74 -14.93
C LYS A 145 2.69 17.80 -14.53
N ASN A 146 2.63 18.14 -13.24
CA ASN A 146 1.61 19.04 -12.66
C ASN A 146 0.17 18.59 -12.92
N ALA A 147 -0.06 17.28 -13.09
CA ALA A 147 -1.35 16.68 -13.42
C ALA A 147 -2.04 16.11 -12.17
N ILE A 148 -2.40 16.97 -11.22
CA ILE A 148 -2.90 16.56 -9.90
C ILE A 148 -4.19 15.73 -9.98
N GLU A 149 -5.11 16.06 -10.88
CA GLU A 149 -6.35 15.31 -11.05
C GLU A 149 -6.11 13.86 -11.47
N LEU A 150 -5.14 13.62 -12.34
CA LEU A 150 -4.75 12.26 -12.73
C LEU A 150 -4.06 11.51 -11.59
N ALA A 151 -3.29 12.21 -10.75
CA ALA A 151 -2.69 11.62 -9.55
C ALA A 151 -3.77 11.19 -8.54
N ASN A 152 -4.78 12.03 -8.31
CA ASN A 152 -5.95 11.70 -7.48
C ASN A 152 -6.71 10.49 -8.02
N GLN A 153 -7.06 10.50 -9.31
CA GLN A 153 -7.76 9.38 -9.95
C GLN A 153 -6.96 8.06 -9.81
N THR A 154 -5.65 8.11 -10.07
CA THR A 154 -4.78 6.93 -9.92
C THR A 154 -4.77 6.41 -8.48
N SER A 155 -4.73 7.31 -7.49
CA SER A 155 -4.82 6.94 -6.08
C SER A 155 -6.16 6.28 -5.76
N ASP A 156 -7.27 6.84 -6.21
CA ASP A 156 -8.62 6.34 -5.94
C ASP A 156 -8.86 4.97 -6.60
N ASP A 157 -8.42 4.80 -7.86
CA ASP A 157 -8.48 3.53 -8.58
C ASP A 157 -7.67 2.44 -7.86
N ALA A 158 -6.44 2.78 -7.43
CA ALA A 158 -5.60 1.85 -6.67
C ALA A 158 -6.23 1.47 -5.33
N ILE A 159 -6.79 2.44 -4.60
CA ILE A 159 -7.49 2.19 -3.33
C ILE A 159 -8.70 1.28 -3.54
N SER A 160 -9.48 1.52 -4.59
CA SER A 160 -10.64 0.70 -4.94
C SER A 160 -10.22 -0.74 -5.25
N ALA A 161 -9.22 -0.94 -6.11
CA ALA A 161 -8.71 -2.27 -6.46
C ALA A 161 -8.15 -3.02 -5.25
N LEU A 162 -7.35 -2.37 -4.42
CA LEU A 162 -6.79 -2.97 -3.19
C LEU A 162 -7.87 -3.31 -2.17
N SER A 163 -8.91 -2.48 -2.07
CA SER A 163 -10.05 -2.73 -1.17
C SER A 163 -10.92 -3.88 -1.64
N GLN A 164 -11.12 -4.03 -2.96
CA GLN A 164 -11.82 -5.18 -3.54
C GLN A 164 -11.06 -6.48 -3.30
N LEU A 165 -9.75 -6.48 -3.54
CA LEU A 165 -8.90 -7.63 -3.26
C LEU A 165 -9.00 -8.03 -1.79
N ARG A 166 -8.92 -7.06 -0.86
CA ARG A 166 -9.10 -7.32 0.58
C ARG A 166 -10.43 -8.01 0.89
N SER A 167 -11.52 -7.64 0.23
CA SER A 167 -12.84 -8.22 0.45
C SER A 167 -13.02 -9.61 -0.17
N SER A 168 -12.13 -10.01 -1.10
CA SER A 168 -12.14 -11.34 -1.71
C SER A 168 -11.25 -12.36 -0.99
N LEU A 169 -10.47 -11.93 -0.01
CA LEU A 169 -9.59 -12.74 0.83
C LEU A 169 -10.33 -13.21 2.09
#